data_AF-A0A8X6T3P0-F1
#
_entry.id   AF-A0A8X6T3P0-F1
#
_cell.length_a   1.000
_cell.length_b   1.000
_cell.length_c   1.000
_cell.angle_alpha   90.00
_cell.angle_beta   90.00
_cell.angle_gamma   90.00
#
_symmetry.space_group_name_H-M   'P 1'
#
loop_
_entity.id
_entity.type
_entity.pdbx_description
1 polymer ?
#
loop_
_entity_poly.entity_id
_entity_poly.type
_entity_poly.pdbx_seq_one_letter_code
_entity_poly.pdbx_strand_id
1 'polypeptide(L)'
;MYKNALKEDLIRVVEDLDDERVSRNEREATLEKQKIELAKLQLEKEVELQTAKNKALSLNPATKVEEKQFETNIENMIKSIKTLSLPVPTRSENFNLFFQSLERAFLTKKINEEYKSEILINLPGERAHKVLLYIKKVELNDYEKLKSIVLREFQVTPRECLNSFKNAVKSSGETYIQFAARLTANFQYYCSLRKVNFFESLCDLLISDKLFETLNKETATHIGIRGADD
;
A
#
# COMPACT_ATOMS: atom_id res chain seq x y z
N MET A 1 -58.26 61.55 -3.68
CA MET A 1 -58.96 60.44 -4.37
C MET A 1 -58.05 59.65 -5.31
N TYR A 2 -57.29 60.28 -6.21
CA TYR A 2 -56.45 59.60 -7.22
C TYR A 2 -55.33 58.68 -6.66
N LYS A 3 -54.74 59.02 -5.50
CA LYS A 3 -53.66 58.22 -4.88
C LYS A 3 -54.10 56.86 -4.31
N ASN A 4 -55.38 56.69 -3.94
CA ASN A 4 -55.88 55.42 -3.41
C ASN A 4 -56.21 54.43 -4.52
N ALA A 5 -56.82 54.90 -5.62
CA ALA A 5 -57.09 54.07 -6.79
C ALA A 5 -55.79 53.50 -7.41
N LEU A 6 -54.76 54.34 -7.55
CA LEU A 6 -53.44 53.87 -8.03
C LEU A 6 -52.79 52.83 -7.11
N LYS A 7 -53.07 52.88 -5.81
CA LYS A 7 -52.51 51.93 -4.83
C LYS A 7 -53.23 50.58 -4.92
N GLU A 8 -54.54 50.58 -5.11
CA GLU A 8 -55.34 49.36 -5.31
C GLU A 8 -54.99 48.68 -6.63
N ASP A 9 -54.81 49.44 -7.71
CA ASP A 9 -54.37 48.89 -9.00
C ASP A 9 -52.96 48.29 -8.92
N LEU A 10 -52.03 48.93 -8.19
CA LEU A 10 -50.68 48.41 -7.99
C LEU A 10 -50.68 47.11 -7.16
N ILE A 11 -51.54 47.01 -6.14
CA ILE A 11 -51.68 45.80 -5.32
C ILE A 11 -52.19 44.64 -6.20
N ARG A 12 -53.21 44.89 -7.01
CA ARG A 12 -53.79 43.87 -7.90
C ARG A 12 -52.78 43.35 -8.92
N VAL A 13 -51.98 44.23 -9.51
CA VAL A 13 -50.92 43.81 -10.44
C VAL A 13 -49.82 43.00 -9.72
N VAL A 14 -49.50 43.33 -8.47
CA VAL A 14 -48.53 42.55 -7.69
C VAL A 14 -49.08 41.18 -7.31
N GLU A 15 -50.35 41.08 -6.94
CA GLU A 15 -51.03 39.81 -6.65
C GLU A 15 -51.09 38.91 -7.90
N ASP A 16 -51.49 39.44 -9.05
CA ASP A 16 -51.53 38.70 -10.32
C ASP A 16 -50.14 38.19 -10.73
N LEU A 17 -49.09 38.99 -10.52
CA LEU A 17 -47.69 38.59 -10.80
C LEU A 17 -47.18 37.52 -9.83
N ASP A 18 -47.59 37.57 -8.56
CA ASP A 18 -47.23 36.54 -7.57
C ASP A 18 -47.96 35.22 -7.86
N ASP A 19 -49.23 35.26 -8.25
CA ASP A 19 -50.00 34.07 -8.63
C ASP A 19 -49.43 33.40 -9.90
N GLU A 20 -49.04 34.18 -10.92
CA GLU A 20 -48.36 33.65 -12.10
C GLU A 20 -47.01 33.02 -11.76
N ARG A 21 -46.26 33.63 -10.83
CA ARG A 21 -44.95 33.13 -10.38
C ARG A 21 -45.11 31.83 -9.59
N VAL A 22 -46.11 31.73 -8.72
CA VAL A 22 -46.44 30.50 -7.98
C VAL A 22 -46.84 29.40 -8.96
N SER A 23 -47.73 29.67 -9.91
CA SER A 23 -48.15 28.68 -10.91
C SER A 23 -47.00 28.19 -11.80
N ARG A 24 -46.05 29.08 -12.16
CA ARG A 24 -44.85 28.69 -12.90
C ARG A 24 -43.94 27.78 -12.07
N ASN A 25 -43.68 28.13 -10.81
CA ASN A 25 -42.85 27.33 -9.91
C ASN A 25 -43.45 25.95 -9.64
N GLU A 26 -44.77 25.83 -9.50
CA GLU A 26 -45.46 24.55 -9.33
C GLU A 26 -45.34 23.64 -10.56
N ARG A 27 -45.43 24.21 -11.77
CA ARG A 27 -45.22 23.48 -13.03
C ARG A 27 -43.78 23.01 -13.17
N GLU A 28 -42.81 23.86 -12.85
CA GLU A 28 -41.39 23.49 -12.86
C GLU A 28 -41.07 22.39 -11.85
N ALA A 29 -41.60 22.48 -10.63
CA ALA A 29 -41.43 21.44 -9.61
C ALA A 29 -42.07 20.10 -10.03
N THR A 30 -43.20 20.14 -10.76
CA THR A 30 -43.86 18.93 -11.27
C THR A 30 -43.04 18.27 -12.38
N LEU A 31 -42.52 19.06 -13.31
CA LEU A 31 -41.65 18.56 -14.38
C LEU A 31 -40.34 17.98 -13.83
N GLU A 32 -39.76 18.61 -12.82
CA GLU A 32 -38.53 18.12 -12.19
C GLU A 32 -38.76 16.79 -11.45
N LYS A 33 -39.89 16.66 -10.75
CA LYS A 33 -40.28 15.38 -10.13
C LYS A 33 -40.43 14.26 -11.15
N GLN A 34 -41.08 14.53 -12.29
CA GLN A 34 -41.23 13.54 -13.36
C GLN A 34 -39.88 13.12 -13.97
N LYS A 35 -38.95 14.05 -14.15
CA LYS A 35 -37.59 13.73 -14.63
C LYS A 35 -36.82 12.84 -13.64
N ILE A 36 -36.89 13.16 -12.35
CA ILE A 36 -36.25 12.37 -11.29
C ILE A 36 -36.83 10.95 -11.24
N GLU A 37 -38.15 10.81 -11.37
CA GLU A 37 -38.81 9.51 -11.39
C GLU A 37 -38.40 8.66 -12.60
N LEU A 38 -38.35 9.26 -13.80
CA LEU A 38 -37.86 8.57 -15.00
C LEU A 38 -36.38 8.17 -14.87
N ALA A 39 -35.53 9.04 -14.34
CA ALA A 39 -34.12 8.74 -14.11
C ALA A 39 -33.94 7.61 -13.09
N LYS A 40 -34.76 7.60 -12.03
CA LYS A 40 -34.76 6.52 -11.02
C LYS A 40 -35.18 5.18 -11.65
N LEU A 41 -36.23 5.18 -12.46
CA LEU A 41 -36.71 3.99 -13.15
C LEU A 41 -35.67 3.43 -14.14
N GLN A 42 -34.98 4.31 -14.87
CA GLN A 42 -33.89 3.91 -15.76
C GLN A 42 -32.71 3.32 -15.00
N LEU A 43 -32.33 3.92 -13.87
CA LEU A 43 -31.25 3.42 -13.02
C LEU A 43 -31.61 2.06 -12.40
N GLU A 44 -32.85 1.89 -11.93
CA GLU A 44 -33.33 0.63 -11.37
C GLU A 44 -33.32 -0.49 -12.42
N LYS A 45 -33.76 -0.20 -13.65
CA LYS A 45 -33.70 -1.14 -14.77
C LYS A 45 -32.27 -1.50 -15.17
N GLU A 46 -31.33 -0.56 -15.13
CA GLU A 46 -29.91 -0.84 -15.39
C GLU A 46 -29.30 -1.71 -14.30
N VAL A 47 -29.61 -1.44 -13.02
CA VAL A 47 -29.16 -2.29 -11.90
C VAL A 47 -29.75 -3.70 -12.01
N GLU A 48 -31.02 -3.83 -12.41
CA GLU A 48 -31.65 -5.12 -12.63
C GLU A 48 -31.00 -5.88 -13.81
N LEU A 49 -30.68 -5.19 -14.90
CA LEU A 49 -29.96 -5.78 -16.04
C LEU A 49 -28.55 -6.24 -15.65
N GLN A 50 -27.81 -5.43 -14.89
CA GLN A 50 -26.47 -5.76 -14.41
C GLN A 50 -26.49 -6.93 -13.42
N THR A 51 -27.45 -6.94 -12.49
CA THR A 51 -27.61 -8.05 -11.54
C THR A 51 -28.05 -9.33 -12.25
N ALA A 52 -28.93 -9.26 -13.25
CA ALA A 52 -29.30 -10.41 -14.09
C ALA A 52 -28.12 -10.94 -14.91
N LYS A 53 -27.31 -10.06 -15.52
CA LYS A 53 -26.07 -10.43 -16.23
C LYS A 53 -25.06 -11.10 -15.30
N ASN A 54 -24.80 -10.51 -14.13
CA ASN A 54 -23.88 -11.06 -13.13
C ASN A 54 -24.37 -12.40 -12.57
N LYS A 55 -25.69 -12.55 -12.38
CA LYS A 55 -26.30 -13.81 -11.94
C LYS A 55 -26.24 -14.88 -13.03
N ALA A 56 -26.41 -14.53 -14.30
CA ALA A 56 -26.22 -15.44 -15.43
C ALA A 56 -24.76 -15.88 -15.58
N LEU A 57 -23.79 -14.98 -15.38
CA LEU A 57 -22.36 -15.29 -15.32
C LEU A 57 -21.98 -16.19 -14.12
N SER A 58 -22.62 -15.98 -12.97
CA SER A 58 -22.40 -16.77 -11.74
C SER A 58 -23.11 -18.13 -11.74
N LEU A 59 -24.14 -18.32 -12.56
CA LEU A 59 -24.89 -19.57 -12.66
C LEU A 59 -24.31 -20.55 -13.69
N ASN A 60 -23.27 -20.18 -14.43
CA ASN A 60 -22.50 -21.13 -15.22
C ASN A 60 -21.68 -22.03 -14.28
N PRO A 61 -21.99 -23.34 -14.18
CA PRO A 61 -21.21 -24.25 -13.36
C PRO A 61 -19.76 -24.38 -13.88
N ALA A 62 -19.52 -24.11 -15.17
CA ALA A 62 -18.18 -24.13 -15.77
C ALA A 62 -17.25 -23.04 -15.18
N THR A 63 -17.69 -21.78 -15.09
CA THR A 63 -16.88 -20.68 -14.53
C THR A 63 -16.58 -20.87 -13.05
N LYS A 64 -17.56 -21.33 -12.25
CA LYS A 64 -17.34 -21.63 -10.82
C LYS A 64 -16.39 -22.82 -10.60
N VAL A 65 -16.39 -23.79 -11.50
CA VAL A 65 -15.48 -24.95 -11.43
C VAL A 65 -14.07 -24.52 -11.83
N GLU A 66 -13.92 -23.69 -12.87
CA GLU A 66 -12.64 -23.14 -13.31
C GLU A 66 -12.01 -22.21 -12.25
N GLU A 67 -12.79 -21.30 -11.65
CA GLU A 67 -12.34 -20.44 -10.54
C GLU A 67 -11.89 -21.26 -9.33
N LYS A 68 -12.68 -22.25 -8.90
CA LYS A 68 -12.30 -23.12 -7.78
C LYS A 68 -11.08 -23.97 -8.10
N GLN A 69 -10.94 -24.48 -9.32
CA GLN A 69 -9.77 -25.25 -9.74
C GLN A 69 -8.52 -24.38 -9.76
N PHE A 70 -8.64 -23.14 -10.23
CA PHE A 70 -7.57 -22.15 -10.21
C PHE A 70 -7.13 -21.81 -8.78
N GLU A 71 -8.08 -21.49 -7.89
CA GLU A 71 -7.82 -21.21 -6.46
C GLU A 71 -7.13 -22.41 -5.79
N THR A 72 -7.65 -23.63 -6.00
CA THR A 72 -7.07 -24.86 -5.43
C THR A 72 -5.66 -25.09 -5.96
N ASN A 73 -5.40 -24.78 -7.23
CA ASN A 73 -4.09 -24.92 -7.84
C ASN A 73 -3.07 -23.93 -7.25
N ILE A 74 -3.45 -22.66 -7.10
CA ILE A 74 -2.60 -21.65 -6.46
C ILE A 74 -2.33 -21.97 -5.01
N GLU A 75 -3.32 -22.39 -4.23
CA GLU A 75 -3.09 -22.80 -2.84
C GLU A 75 -2.06 -23.94 -2.73
N ASN A 76 -2.14 -24.92 -3.63
CA ASN A 76 -1.21 -26.03 -3.67
C ASN A 76 0.20 -25.59 -4.08
N MET A 77 0.31 -24.63 -5.00
CA MET A 77 1.58 -23.99 -5.35
C MET A 77 2.16 -23.24 -4.15
N ILE A 78 1.38 -22.40 -3.47
CA ILE A 78 1.81 -21.64 -2.28
C ILE A 78 2.30 -22.60 -1.19
N LYS A 79 1.55 -23.66 -0.88
CA LYS A 79 1.95 -24.67 0.12
C LYS A 79 3.26 -25.35 -0.28
N SER A 80 3.40 -25.74 -1.54
CA SER A 80 4.61 -26.37 -2.06
C SER A 80 5.83 -25.45 -2.00
N ILE A 81 5.66 -24.18 -2.35
CA ILE A 81 6.71 -23.17 -2.29
C ILE A 81 7.11 -22.90 -0.84
N LYS A 82 6.14 -22.70 0.06
CA LYS A 82 6.38 -22.51 1.51
C LYS A 82 7.24 -23.61 2.11
N THR A 83 6.99 -24.87 1.74
CA THR A 83 7.76 -26.03 2.22
C THR A 83 9.21 -26.06 1.69
N LEU A 84 9.46 -25.49 0.51
CA LEU A 84 10.77 -25.49 -0.14
C LEU A 84 11.59 -24.21 0.12
N SER A 85 10.93 -23.14 0.57
CA SER A 85 11.57 -21.87 0.92
C SER A 85 11.93 -21.81 2.40
N LEU A 86 12.96 -21.03 2.74
CA LEU A 86 13.21 -20.61 4.12
C LEU A 86 11.98 -19.91 4.72
N PRO A 87 11.76 -19.99 6.04
CA PRO A 87 10.69 -19.25 6.70
C PRO A 87 10.90 -17.75 6.54
N VAL A 88 9.80 -16.98 6.55
CA VAL A 88 9.85 -15.52 6.46
C VAL A 88 10.69 -14.97 7.61
N PRO A 89 11.79 -14.24 7.32
CA PRO A 89 12.66 -13.77 8.36
C PRO A 89 12.04 -12.68 9.23
N THR A 90 12.43 -12.66 10.50
CA THR A 90 12.12 -11.56 11.42
C THR A 90 13.17 -10.45 11.41
N ARG A 91 14.39 -10.81 10.98
CA ARG A 91 15.55 -9.91 10.86
C ARG A 91 15.84 -9.62 9.40
N SER A 92 16.10 -8.36 9.15
CA SER A 92 16.45 -7.74 7.87
C SER A 92 17.62 -8.42 7.15
N GLU A 93 18.68 -8.79 7.87
CA GLU A 93 19.88 -9.46 7.34
C GLU A 93 19.59 -10.80 6.61
N ASN A 94 18.50 -11.47 6.96
CA ASN A 94 18.16 -12.79 6.42
C ASN A 94 17.20 -12.73 5.22
N PHE A 95 16.68 -11.55 4.85
CA PHE A 95 15.75 -11.42 3.72
C PHE A 95 16.38 -11.78 2.39
N ASN A 96 17.66 -11.46 2.17
CA ASN A 96 18.37 -11.85 0.94
C ASN A 96 18.42 -13.38 0.76
N LEU A 97 18.75 -14.11 1.83
CA LEU A 97 18.78 -15.58 1.79
C LEU A 97 17.38 -16.18 1.62
N PHE A 98 16.36 -15.57 2.24
CA PHE A 98 14.97 -15.93 2.04
C PHE A 98 14.56 -15.81 0.57
N PHE A 99 14.81 -14.66 -0.08
CA PHE A 99 14.46 -14.46 -1.49
C PHE A 99 15.21 -15.41 -2.41
N GLN A 100 16.50 -15.67 -2.18
CA GLN A 100 17.25 -16.68 -2.93
C GLN A 100 16.62 -18.08 -2.80
N SER A 101 16.25 -18.47 -1.59
CA SER A 101 15.58 -19.74 -1.34
C SER A 101 14.20 -19.82 -2.00
N LEU A 102 13.44 -18.72 -1.96
CA LEU A 102 12.13 -18.60 -2.58
C LEU A 102 12.21 -18.71 -4.11
N GLU A 103 13.14 -18.00 -4.73
CA GLU A 103 13.36 -18.02 -6.18
C GLU A 103 13.81 -19.41 -6.66
N ARG A 104 14.67 -20.08 -5.88
CA ARG A 104 15.03 -21.47 -6.14
C ARG A 104 13.81 -22.41 -6.07
N ALA A 105 12.89 -22.17 -5.14
CA ALA A 105 11.64 -22.93 -5.07
C ALA A 105 10.76 -22.67 -6.31
N PHE A 106 10.66 -21.42 -6.79
CA PHE A 106 9.95 -21.09 -8.03
C PHE A 106 10.52 -21.81 -9.24
N LEU A 107 11.85 -21.85 -9.39
CA LEU A 107 12.51 -22.58 -10.47
C LEU A 107 12.24 -24.09 -10.38
N THR A 108 12.31 -24.65 -9.17
CA THR A 108 12.08 -26.08 -8.92
C THR A 108 10.65 -26.50 -9.27
N LYS A 109 9.67 -25.65 -8.96
CA LYS A 109 8.25 -25.89 -9.23
C LYS A 109 7.78 -25.36 -10.58
N LYS A 110 8.66 -24.75 -11.37
CA LYS A 110 8.37 -24.14 -12.69
C LYS A 110 7.18 -23.18 -12.62
N ILE A 111 7.18 -22.30 -11.63
CA ILE A 111 6.13 -21.30 -11.44
C ILE A 111 6.24 -20.22 -12.53
N ASN A 112 5.14 -19.94 -13.22
CA ASN A 112 5.06 -18.84 -14.18
C ASN A 112 5.18 -17.48 -13.49
N GLU A 113 5.73 -16.48 -14.19
CA GLU A 113 5.91 -15.12 -13.66
C GLU A 113 4.60 -14.50 -13.14
N GLU A 114 3.49 -14.76 -13.82
CA GLU A 114 2.15 -14.27 -13.45
C GLU A 114 1.72 -14.68 -12.03
N TYR A 115 2.20 -15.83 -11.53
CA TYR A 115 1.85 -16.34 -10.20
C TYR A 115 2.87 -15.99 -9.12
N LYS A 116 4.08 -15.55 -9.47
CA LYS A 116 5.13 -15.28 -8.46
C LYS A 116 4.74 -14.14 -7.53
N SER A 117 4.15 -13.09 -8.07
CA SER A 117 3.69 -11.93 -7.32
C SER A 117 2.57 -12.32 -6.36
N GLU A 118 1.60 -13.10 -6.83
CA GLU A 118 0.49 -13.62 -6.03
C GLU A 118 0.98 -14.56 -4.91
N ILE A 119 1.94 -15.44 -5.19
CA ILE A 119 2.55 -16.28 -4.17
C ILE A 119 3.32 -15.44 -3.15
N LEU A 120 4.09 -14.43 -3.58
CA LEU A 120 4.82 -13.53 -2.69
C LEU A 120 3.90 -12.72 -1.77
N ILE A 121 2.74 -12.27 -2.25
CA ILE A 121 1.70 -11.58 -1.47
C ILE A 121 1.12 -12.49 -0.37
N ASN A 122 1.02 -13.80 -0.62
CA ASN A 122 0.43 -14.79 0.29
C ASN A 122 1.45 -15.50 1.19
N LEU A 123 2.73 -15.24 0.96
CA LEU A 123 3.83 -15.76 1.75
C LEU A 123 4.06 -15.05 3.09
N PRO A 124 3.77 -13.76 3.30
CA PRO A 124 4.67 -13.05 4.17
C PRO A 124 4.04 -12.87 5.57
N GLY A 125 4.84 -12.73 6.61
CA GLY A 125 4.34 -12.58 7.99
C GLY A 125 3.61 -11.25 8.24
N GLU A 126 3.11 -11.02 9.45
CA GLU A 126 2.38 -9.79 9.84
C GLU A 126 3.06 -8.49 9.40
N ARG A 127 4.40 -8.40 9.48
CA ARG A 127 5.14 -7.18 9.10
C ARG A 127 5.10 -6.90 7.60
N ALA A 128 5.12 -7.94 6.78
CA ALA A 128 5.22 -7.77 5.34
C ALA A 128 3.86 -7.55 4.70
N HIS A 129 2.78 -8.05 5.32
CA HIS A 129 1.42 -7.66 4.98
C HIS A 129 1.17 -6.15 5.16
N LYS A 130 1.81 -5.51 6.15
CA LYS A 130 1.71 -4.04 6.31
C LYS A 130 2.29 -3.29 5.12
N VAL A 131 3.35 -3.80 4.51
CA VAL A 131 3.96 -3.21 3.31
C VAL A 131 2.98 -3.24 2.15
N LEU A 132 2.26 -4.35 1.98
CA LEU A 132 1.28 -4.53 0.90
C LEU A 132 0.14 -3.50 0.93
N LEU A 133 -0.19 -2.93 2.10
CA LEU A 133 -1.23 -1.90 2.22
C LEU A 133 -0.91 -0.60 1.47
N TYR A 134 0.38 -0.32 1.26
CA TYR A 134 0.85 0.93 0.64
C TYR A 134 1.25 0.76 -0.83
N ILE A 135 1.21 -0.46 -1.37
CA ILE A 135 1.61 -0.77 -2.74
C ILE A 135 0.46 -0.45 -3.71
N LYS A 136 0.77 0.23 -4.82
CA LYS A 136 -0.23 0.53 -5.85
C LYS A 136 -0.65 -0.76 -6.53
N LYS A 137 -1.94 -0.88 -6.89
CA LYS A 137 -2.49 -2.09 -7.55
C LYS A 137 -1.71 -2.53 -8.80
N VAL A 138 -1.12 -1.59 -9.53
CA VAL A 138 -0.29 -1.85 -10.73
C VAL A 138 1.04 -2.54 -10.40
N GLU A 139 1.59 -2.31 -9.20
CA GLU A 139 2.87 -2.87 -8.74
C GLU A 139 2.70 -4.28 -8.16
N LEU A 140 1.47 -4.69 -7.81
CA LEU A 140 1.18 -6.02 -7.24
C LEU A 140 1.32 -7.16 -8.25
N ASN A 141 1.38 -6.86 -9.55
CA ASN A 141 1.53 -7.88 -10.59
C ASN A 141 3.00 -8.11 -11.00
N ASP A 142 3.93 -7.29 -10.52
CA ASP A 142 5.33 -7.33 -10.89
C ASP A 142 6.18 -7.86 -9.72
N TYR A 143 6.70 -9.08 -9.86
CA TYR A 143 7.43 -9.77 -8.81
C TYR A 143 8.69 -9.00 -8.40
N GLU A 144 9.45 -8.46 -9.36
CA GLU A 144 10.71 -7.78 -9.07
C GLU A 144 10.47 -6.46 -8.34
N LYS A 145 9.42 -5.72 -8.73
CA LYS A 145 9.02 -4.52 -7.98
C LYS A 145 8.58 -4.90 -6.57
N LEU A 146 7.74 -5.91 -6.41
CA LEU A 146 7.25 -6.33 -5.11
C LEU A 146 8.41 -6.79 -4.20
N LYS A 147 9.34 -7.59 -4.72
CA LYS A 147 10.58 -7.99 -4.04
C LYS A 147 11.40 -6.78 -3.62
N SER A 148 11.59 -5.80 -4.51
CA SER A 148 12.36 -4.59 -4.17
C SER A 148 11.72 -3.77 -3.05
N ILE A 149 10.38 -3.67 -3.04
CA ILE A 149 9.62 -2.95 -2.02
C ILE A 149 9.74 -3.67 -0.67
N VAL A 150 9.55 -4.99 -0.65
CA VAL A 150 9.71 -5.81 0.56
C VAL A 150 11.16 -5.70 1.06
N LEU A 151 12.15 -5.89 0.19
CA LEU A 151 13.55 -5.74 0.58
C LEU A 151 13.85 -4.36 1.16
N ARG A 152 13.29 -3.28 0.60
CA ARG A 152 13.47 -1.92 1.12
C ARG A 152 12.85 -1.75 2.50
N GLU A 153 11.62 -2.22 2.73
CA GLU A 153 11.00 -2.12 4.06
C GLU A 153 11.80 -2.92 5.10
N PHE A 154 12.29 -4.08 4.70
CA PHE A 154 13.03 -4.98 5.57
C PHE A 154 14.55 -4.77 5.49
N GLN A 155 15.06 -3.72 4.87
CA GLN A 155 16.49 -3.41 4.95
C GLN A 155 16.80 -2.84 6.33
N VAL A 156 17.92 -3.26 6.94
CA VAL A 156 18.43 -2.60 8.14
C VAL A 156 18.71 -1.15 7.76
N THR A 157 18.07 -0.19 8.42
CA THR A 157 18.45 1.21 8.21
C THR A 157 19.89 1.43 8.70
N PRO A 158 20.67 2.35 8.10
CA PRO A 158 22.02 2.62 8.59
C PRO A 158 22.06 2.92 10.10
N ARG A 159 21.04 3.61 10.61
CA ARG A 159 20.88 3.93 12.03
C ARG A 159 20.70 2.71 12.91
N GLU A 160 19.87 1.75 12.51
CA GLU A 160 19.71 0.50 13.25
C GLU A 160 20.99 -0.32 13.24
N CYS A 161 21.73 -0.31 12.13
CA CYS A 161 23.02 -1.00 12.03
C CYS A 161 24.05 -0.40 13.00
N LEU A 162 24.15 0.94 13.04
CA LEU A 162 25.01 1.65 13.99
C LEU A 162 24.60 1.40 15.44
N ASN A 163 23.30 1.41 15.74
CA ASN A 163 22.79 1.11 17.07
C ASN A 163 23.08 -0.34 17.48
N SER A 164 22.93 -1.30 16.55
CA SER A 164 23.26 -2.70 16.78
C SER A 164 24.75 -2.87 17.09
N PHE A 165 25.64 -2.18 16.34
CA PHE A 165 27.07 -2.17 16.61
C PHE A 165 27.41 -1.58 17.99
N LYS A 166 26.88 -0.41 18.33
CA LYS A 166 27.16 0.29 19.60
C LYS A 166 26.68 -0.48 20.83
N ASN A 167 25.53 -1.15 20.72
CA ASN A 167 24.92 -1.87 21.83
C ASN A 167 25.21 -3.38 21.81
N ALA A 168 26.06 -3.85 20.90
CA ALA A 168 26.39 -5.26 20.79
C ALA A 168 27.10 -5.75 22.05
N VAL A 169 26.61 -6.86 22.59
CA VAL A 169 27.23 -7.57 23.72
C VAL A 169 27.63 -8.97 23.26
N LYS A 170 28.76 -9.47 23.78
CA LYS A 170 29.24 -10.82 23.52
C LYS A 170 28.23 -11.85 24.05
N SER A 171 27.85 -12.81 23.22
CA SER A 171 26.95 -13.89 23.65
C SER A 171 27.66 -14.88 24.59
N SER A 172 26.89 -15.61 25.41
CA SER A 172 27.43 -16.58 26.39
C SER A 172 28.24 -17.70 25.73
N GLY A 173 27.84 -18.17 24.55
CA GLY A 173 28.55 -19.20 23.76
C GLY A 173 29.53 -18.68 22.71
N GLU A 174 29.77 -17.37 22.65
CA GLU A 174 30.63 -16.72 21.64
C GLU A 174 32.01 -16.44 22.24
N THR A 175 33.09 -16.75 21.51
CA THR A 175 34.46 -16.35 21.87
C THR A 175 34.71 -14.87 21.54
N TYR A 176 35.71 -14.24 22.16
CA TYR A 176 36.04 -12.85 21.83
C TYR A 176 36.48 -12.65 20.37
N ILE A 177 37.09 -13.66 19.75
CA ILE A 177 37.45 -13.63 18.33
C ILE A 177 36.19 -13.60 17.46
N GLN A 178 35.22 -14.46 17.76
CA GLN A 178 33.93 -14.46 17.06
C GLN A 178 33.16 -13.15 17.27
N PHE A 179 33.20 -12.61 18.49
CA PHE A 179 32.58 -11.31 18.79
C PHE A 179 33.21 -10.16 18.01
N ALA A 180 34.55 -10.11 17.95
CA ALA A 180 35.26 -9.12 17.15
C ALA A 180 34.95 -9.26 15.65
N ALA A 181 34.87 -10.49 15.13
CA ALA A 181 34.48 -10.74 13.75
C ALA A 181 33.04 -10.25 13.46
N ARG A 182 32.09 -10.52 14.37
CA ARG A 182 30.71 -10.03 14.26
C ARG A 182 30.61 -8.51 14.32
N LEU A 183 31.31 -7.86 15.26
CA LEU A 183 31.39 -6.40 15.34
C LEU A 183 31.95 -5.80 14.04
N THR A 184 33.02 -6.40 13.51
CA THR A 184 33.66 -5.95 12.26
C THR A 184 32.71 -6.07 11.08
N ALA A 185 32.04 -7.22 10.92
CA ALA A 185 31.07 -7.42 9.84
C ALA A 185 29.90 -6.42 9.93
N ASN A 186 29.36 -6.20 11.13
CA ASN A 186 28.28 -5.24 11.35
C ASN A 186 28.71 -3.81 10.99
N PHE A 187 29.91 -3.39 11.42
CA PHE A 187 30.42 -2.05 11.13
C PHE A 187 30.76 -1.87 9.64
N GLN A 188 31.31 -2.88 8.98
CA GLN A 188 31.56 -2.86 7.54
C GLN A 188 30.26 -2.77 6.74
N TYR A 189 29.22 -3.49 7.16
CA TYR A 189 27.90 -3.39 6.55
C TYR A 189 27.27 -2.00 6.76
N TYR A 190 27.44 -1.40 7.94
CA TYR A 190 27.05 -0.01 8.17
C TYR A 190 27.77 0.96 7.20
N CYS A 191 29.09 0.81 7.04
CA CYS A 191 29.89 1.62 6.14
C CYS A 191 29.45 1.48 4.68
N SER A 192 29.11 0.25 4.24
CA SER A 192 28.63 0.03 2.88
C SER A 192 27.26 0.67 2.62
N LEU A 193 26.34 0.60 3.58
CA LEU A 193 25.06 1.30 3.50
C LEU A 193 25.23 2.83 3.41
N ARG A 194 26.23 3.38 4.10
CA ARG A 194 26.59 4.81 4.05
C ARG A 194 27.53 5.17 2.89
N LYS A 195 27.80 4.22 1.98
CA LYS A 195 28.61 4.40 0.76
C LYS A 195 30.02 4.94 1.05
N VAL A 196 30.63 4.53 2.16
CA VAL A 196 32.01 4.89 2.54
C VAL A 196 33.00 4.16 1.63
N ASN A 197 33.85 4.92 0.94
CA ASN A 197 34.80 4.38 -0.04
C ASN A 197 36.27 4.59 0.37
N PHE A 198 36.54 5.64 1.15
CA PHE A 198 37.89 6.07 1.53
C PHE A 198 37.96 6.44 3.01
N PHE A 199 39.18 6.54 3.55
CA PHE A 199 39.40 6.85 4.97
C PHE A 199 38.78 8.20 5.35
N GLU A 200 38.88 9.21 4.50
CA GLU A 200 38.30 10.53 4.70
C GLU A 200 36.78 10.45 4.84
N SER A 201 36.10 9.69 3.96
CA SER A 201 34.65 9.48 4.05
C SER A 201 34.23 8.74 5.33
N LEU A 202 35.10 7.91 5.89
CA LEU A 202 34.87 7.27 7.19
C LEU A 202 35.01 8.29 8.33
N CYS A 203 36.03 9.15 8.30
CA CYS A 203 36.17 10.22 9.27
C CYS A 203 34.95 11.15 9.25
N ASP A 204 34.52 11.60 8.08
CA ASP A 204 33.33 12.44 7.91
C ASP A 204 32.08 11.76 8.46
N LEU A 205 31.91 10.46 8.19
CA LEU A 205 30.81 9.66 8.73
C LEU A 205 30.81 9.64 10.26
N LEU A 206 31.95 9.36 10.88
CA LEU A 206 32.08 9.29 12.34
C LEU A 206 31.79 10.65 12.99
N ILE A 207 32.28 11.75 12.41
CA ILE A 207 31.99 13.11 12.90
C ILE A 207 30.52 13.46 12.71
N SER A 208 29.93 13.15 11.55
CA SER A 208 28.51 13.37 11.28
C SER A 208 27.62 12.63 12.27
N ASP A 209 27.91 11.35 12.54
CA ASP A 209 27.13 10.57 13.49
C ASP A 209 27.29 11.12 14.91
N LYS A 210 28.49 11.57 15.28
CA LYS A 210 28.72 12.17 16.59
C LYS A 210 27.97 13.50 16.74
N LEU A 211 27.98 14.34 15.71
CA LEU A 211 27.21 15.58 15.70
C LEU A 211 25.71 15.29 15.83
N PHE A 212 25.20 14.29 15.11
CA PHE A 212 23.81 13.89 15.18
C PHE A 212 23.38 13.43 16.58
N GLU A 213 24.26 12.75 17.34
CA GLU A 213 23.99 12.39 18.74
C GLU A 213 23.82 13.59 19.69
N THR A 214 24.41 14.75 19.34
CA THR A 214 24.30 15.96 20.17
C THR A 214 22.99 16.72 19.97
N LEU A 215 22.22 16.35 18.94
CA LEU A 215 20.96 17.01 18.61
C LEU A 215 19.87 16.63 19.63
N ASN A 216 18.98 17.59 19.91
CA ASN A 216 17.76 17.29 20.65
C ASN A 216 16.84 16.36 19.83
N LYS A 217 15.93 15.67 20.53
CA LYS A 217 15.08 14.63 19.94
C LYS A 217 14.23 15.15 18.76
N GLU A 218 13.74 16.38 18.85
CA GLU A 218 12.93 17.01 17.80
C GLU A 218 13.75 17.24 16.53
N THR A 219 14.91 17.89 16.66
CA THR A 219 15.83 18.17 15.55
C THR A 219 16.37 16.89 14.92
N ALA A 220 16.75 15.90 15.75
CA ALA A 220 17.21 14.60 15.27
C ALA A 220 16.12 13.84 14.49
N THR A 221 14.86 13.97 14.88
CA THR A 221 13.74 13.31 14.16
C THR A 221 13.54 13.94 12.79
N HIS A 222 13.55 15.27 12.70
CA HIS A 222 13.40 15.98 11.42
C HIS A 222 14.56 15.73 10.44
N ILE A 223 15.81 15.68 10.93
CA ILE A 223 16.98 15.39 10.10
C ILE A 223 17.02 13.91 9.70
N GLY A 224 16.68 13.00 10.61
CA GLY A 224 16.67 11.56 10.36
C GLY A 224 15.66 11.09 9.31
N ILE A 225 14.55 11.83 9.13
CA ILE A 225 13.57 11.56 8.06
C ILE A 225 14.16 11.91 6.69
N ARG A 226 14.93 13.00 6.57
CA ARG A 226 15.53 13.43 5.29
C ARG A 226 16.74 12.58 4.89
N GLY A 227 17.54 12.13 5.85
CA GLY A 227 18.72 11.30 5.57
C GLY A 227 18.43 9.83 5.24
N ALA A 228 17.17 9.40 5.24
CA ALA A 228 16.76 8.05 4.83
C ALA A 228 16.39 7.97 3.32
N ASP A 229 16.24 9.12 2.66
CA ASP A 229 15.81 9.24 1.27
C ASP A 229 16.99 9.44 0.27
N ASP A 230 18.24 9.56 0.76
CA ASP A 230 19.49 9.77 -0.01
C ASP A 230 20.51 8.59 0.15
#